data_AF-A0ABC8IPR5-F1
#
_entry.id   AF-A0ABC8IPR5-F1
#
_cell.length_a   1.000
_cell.length_b   1.000
_cell.length_c   1.000
_cell.angle_alpha   90.00
_cell.angle_beta   90.00
_cell.angle_gamma   90.00
#
_symmetry.space_group_name_H-M   'P 1'
#
loop_
_entity.id
_entity.type
_entity.pdbx_description
1 polymer ?
#
loop_
_entity_poly.entity_id
_entity_poly.type
_entity_poly.pdbx_seq_one_letter_code
_entity_poly.pdbx_strand_id
1 'polypeptide(L)'
;MGQESCSQEDCFDLLNQFEHVLESDPLIDEVGFIHPSLFTILDKEAGSSSEEASTSFWNQDHKLGISTDILIQLCKVAKHAFLTALKEYKRHENASSEFLTENISSGVSCPTLESKVMKHSQALLLLSSDFGTAWNARKLILSKQNQPYGFTEELRLSRLVLSNFSKSEPTWSHRRWIIKMISQSFSTPQEIITKESELVESIGERSKMNYRAWYHRCWLVSYMTIEQVLQELNKCKRWAGLHVADSSCFHYRRRLMLRVLEPLKVKGSNDNDKTEAHKIWMEELDWNKELVIRYLGREALWLHRRFLSLTWLMYFCGNQSSETGECIVMNEEIGIFVDNEIYLLQSSMTFPDNKFEDFQAQALHASVYMLWLTKNIPELWRMLEEKLGTEKLKCVLNTVDQERPSLLLHQIDIFAAKHNNDC
;
A
#
# COMPACT_ATOMS: atom_id res chain seq x y z
N MET A 1 45.60 -16.45 0.00
CA MET A 1 46.17 -15.33 -0.78
C MET A 1 45.07 -14.30 -0.97
N GLY A 2 45.19 -13.04 -0.61
CA GLY A 2 45.70 -12.44 0.62
C GLY A 2 44.58 -11.51 1.13
N GLN A 3 44.34 -11.45 2.43
CA GLN A 3 43.50 -10.37 2.97
C GLN A 3 44.34 -9.10 2.91
N GLU A 4 44.18 -8.32 1.83
CA GLU A 4 44.62 -6.93 1.81
C GLU A 4 43.80 -6.19 2.86
N SER A 5 44.46 -5.84 3.96
CA SER A 5 43.92 -4.91 4.94
C SER A 5 43.83 -3.54 4.28
N CYS A 6 42.66 -3.22 3.72
CA CYS A 6 42.30 -1.89 3.26
C CYS A 6 42.59 -0.88 4.38
N SER A 7 43.43 0.13 4.10
CA SER A 7 43.84 1.08 5.13
C SER A 7 42.64 1.92 5.57
N GLN A 8 42.65 2.42 6.81
CA GLN A 8 41.55 3.25 7.33
C GLN A 8 41.36 4.54 6.51
N GLU A 9 42.42 5.02 5.84
CA GLU A 9 42.40 6.16 4.93
C GLU A 9 41.66 5.83 3.63
N ASP A 10 41.97 4.71 2.98
CA ASP A 10 41.27 4.24 1.76
C ASP A 10 39.77 4.05 2.02
N CYS A 11 39.43 3.56 3.21
CA CYS A 11 38.05 3.37 3.65
C CYS A 11 37.28 4.69 3.77
N PHE A 12 37.93 5.72 4.31
CA PHE A 12 37.34 7.05 4.45
C PHE A 12 37.22 7.74 3.09
N ASP A 13 38.19 7.51 2.21
CA ASP A 13 38.15 7.98 0.83
C ASP A 13 36.95 7.41 0.07
N LEU A 14 36.64 6.12 0.22
CA LEU A 14 35.43 5.50 -0.38
C LEU A 14 34.13 6.19 0.05
N LEU A 15 34.01 6.56 1.33
CA LEU A 15 32.83 7.30 1.81
C LEU A 15 32.78 8.70 1.21
N ASN A 16 33.91 9.40 1.15
CA ASN A 16 33.98 10.74 0.56
C ASN A 16 33.63 10.72 -0.93
N GLN A 17 34.12 9.72 -1.68
CA GLN A 17 33.75 9.51 -3.08
C GLN A 17 32.23 9.27 -3.22
N PHE A 18 31.66 8.39 -2.40
CA PHE A 18 30.22 8.13 -2.42
C PHE A 18 29.40 9.39 -2.15
N GLU A 19 29.75 10.12 -1.11
CA GLU A 19 29.08 11.36 -0.73
C GLU A 19 29.26 12.45 -1.79
N HIS A 20 30.43 12.52 -2.43
CA HIS A 20 30.68 13.43 -3.54
C HIS A 20 29.81 13.12 -4.76
N VAL A 21 29.60 11.84 -5.09
CA VAL A 21 28.68 11.43 -6.16
C VAL A 21 27.26 11.91 -5.87
N LEU A 22 26.78 11.73 -4.63
CA LEU A 22 25.45 12.17 -4.20
C LEU A 22 25.29 13.71 -4.21
N GLU A 23 26.37 14.46 -3.95
CA GLU A 23 26.37 15.93 -4.00
C GLU A 23 26.47 16.47 -5.43
N SER A 24 27.22 15.77 -6.29
CA SER A 24 27.46 16.18 -7.68
C SER A 24 26.26 15.93 -8.58
N ASP A 25 25.50 14.86 -8.31
CA ASP A 25 24.25 14.58 -8.98
C ASP A 25 23.07 14.60 -7.99
N PRO A 26 22.43 15.75 -7.78
CA PRO A 26 21.27 15.85 -6.90
C PRO A 26 20.00 15.25 -7.52
N LEU A 27 20.01 14.85 -8.79
CA LEU A 27 18.84 14.34 -9.50
C LEU A 27 18.73 12.82 -9.49
N ILE A 28 19.69 12.12 -8.84
CA ILE A 28 19.66 10.65 -8.72
C ILE A 28 18.29 10.19 -8.23
N ASP A 29 17.63 9.35 -9.04
CA ASP A 29 16.27 8.86 -8.80
C ASP A 29 16.23 7.36 -8.46
N GLU A 30 17.34 6.64 -8.68
CA GLU A 30 17.46 5.21 -8.43
C GLU A 30 18.89 4.81 -7.99
N VAL A 31 18.97 3.91 -7.01
CA VAL A 31 20.21 3.28 -6.56
C VAL A 31 20.11 1.77 -6.72
N GLY A 32 21.18 1.13 -7.20
CA GLY A 32 21.28 -0.31 -7.32
C GLY A 32 22.63 -0.84 -6.84
N PHE A 33 22.65 -2.10 -6.42
CA PHE A 33 23.90 -2.83 -6.14
C PHE A 33 24.26 -3.69 -7.34
N ILE A 34 25.44 -3.47 -7.88
CA ILE A 34 25.85 -3.99 -9.18
C ILE A 34 27.15 -4.75 -9.03
N HIS A 35 27.22 -5.93 -9.64
CA HIS A 35 28.47 -6.68 -9.70
C HIS A 35 29.47 -5.93 -10.61
N PRO A 36 30.74 -5.72 -10.21
CA PRO A 36 31.68 -4.88 -10.96
C PRO A 36 31.88 -5.28 -12.43
N SER A 37 31.70 -6.56 -12.76
CA SER A 37 31.77 -7.02 -14.17
C SER A 37 30.74 -6.37 -15.10
N LEU A 38 29.64 -5.84 -14.54
CA LEU A 38 28.55 -5.23 -15.31
C LEU A 38 28.80 -3.76 -15.63
N PHE A 39 29.76 -3.09 -14.98
CA PHE A 39 30.05 -1.66 -15.25
C PHE A 39 30.43 -1.44 -16.72
N THR A 40 31.30 -2.30 -17.26
CA THR A 40 31.70 -2.22 -18.67
C THR A 40 30.56 -2.43 -19.67
N ILE A 41 29.49 -3.13 -19.27
CA ILE A 41 28.30 -3.32 -20.10
C ILE A 41 27.43 -2.07 -20.04
N LEU A 42 27.20 -1.56 -18.84
CA LEU A 42 26.43 -0.33 -18.60
C LEU A 42 27.06 0.89 -19.29
N ASP A 43 28.39 1.02 -19.24
CA ASP A 43 29.11 2.10 -19.91
C ASP A 43 28.96 2.07 -21.44
N LYS A 44 28.90 0.85 -22.01
CA LYS A 44 28.66 0.65 -23.45
C LYS A 44 27.21 0.98 -23.82
N GLU A 45 26.25 0.57 -23.00
CA GLU A 45 24.83 0.86 -23.22
C GLU A 45 24.53 2.35 -23.11
N ALA A 46 25.20 3.06 -22.19
CA ALA A 46 25.07 4.50 -22.02
C ALA A 46 25.86 5.33 -23.05
N GLY A 47 26.60 4.68 -23.96
CA GLY A 47 27.35 5.36 -25.01
C GLY A 47 28.54 6.17 -24.51
N SER A 48 29.01 5.92 -23.29
CA SER A 48 30.15 6.61 -22.71
C SER A 48 31.48 6.01 -23.19
N SER A 49 32.41 6.86 -23.63
CA SER A 49 33.74 6.46 -24.11
C SER A 49 34.84 6.76 -23.07
N SER A 50 34.49 6.89 -21.78
CA SER A 50 35.47 7.23 -20.75
C SER A 50 36.36 6.03 -20.43
N GLU A 51 37.67 6.19 -20.68
CA GLU A 51 38.69 5.15 -20.44
C GLU A 51 39.04 4.97 -18.95
N GLU A 52 38.54 5.83 -18.05
CA GLU A 52 38.71 5.71 -16.59
C GLU A 52 37.37 5.35 -15.91
N ALA A 53 36.98 4.08 -16.03
CA ALA A 53 35.82 3.56 -15.30
C ALA A 53 36.16 3.44 -13.81
N SER A 54 35.48 4.20 -12.95
CA SER A 54 35.51 3.98 -11.50
C SER A 54 35.04 2.55 -11.20
N THR A 55 35.86 1.77 -10.51
CA THR A 55 35.52 0.39 -10.12
C THR A 55 34.51 0.32 -8.96
N SER A 56 34.26 1.47 -8.31
CA SER A 56 33.50 1.56 -7.06
C SER A 56 32.07 2.04 -7.28
N PHE A 57 31.90 3.08 -8.10
CA PHE A 57 30.61 3.74 -8.35
C PHE A 57 30.40 3.97 -9.83
N TRP A 58 29.19 3.68 -10.30
CA TRP A 58 28.72 3.99 -11.64
C TRP A 58 27.60 5.00 -11.53
N ASN A 59 27.73 6.17 -12.16
CA ASN A 59 26.69 7.22 -12.13
C ASN A 59 26.47 7.79 -13.53
N GLN A 60 25.37 7.40 -14.17
CA GLN A 60 24.93 7.95 -15.47
C GLN A 60 23.40 8.02 -15.51
N ASP A 61 22.85 8.97 -16.28
CA ASP A 61 21.40 9.18 -16.43
C ASP A 61 20.62 9.26 -15.10
N HIS A 62 21.25 9.84 -14.07
CA HIS A 62 20.71 9.94 -12.70
C HIS A 62 20.46 8.57 -12.03
N LYS A 63 21.17 7.53 -12.47
CA LYS A 63 21.15 6.18 -11.90
C LYS A 63 22.48 5.91 -11.23
N LEU A 64 22.44 5.51 -9.96
CA LEU A 64 23.64 5.20 -9.18
C LEU A 64 23.80 3.70 -8.95
N GLY A 65 24.81 3.11 -9.56
CA GLY A 65 25.31 1.77 -9.29
C GLY A 65 26.41 1.79 -8.24
N ILE A 66 26.27 1.00 -7.18
CA ILE A 66 27.31 0.78 -6.17
C ILE A 66 27.85 -0.63 -6.34
N SER A 67 29.18 -0.76 -6.47
CA SER A 67 29.83 -2.05 -6.63
C SER A 67 29.60 -2.95 -5.41
N THR A 68 29.23 -4.21 -5.65
CA THR A 68 29.04 -5.19 -4.58
C THR A 68 30.32 -5.46 -3.77
N ASP A 69 31.50 -5.26 -4.37
CA ASP A 69 32.80 -5.53 -3.75
C ASP A 69 33.09 -4.58 -2.59
N ILE A 70 32.63 -3.34 -2.70
CA ILE A 70 32.86 -2.30 -1.67
C ILE A 70 31.71 -2.21 -0.66
N LEU A 71 30.57 -2.88 -0.91
CA LEU A 71 29.32 -2.63 -0.19
C LEU A 71 29.44 -2.82 1.34
N ILE A 72 30.06 -3.92 1.76
CA ILE A 72 30.25 -4.21 3.20
C ILE A 72 31.16 -3.16 3.85
N GLN A 73 32.23 -2.79 3.15
CA GLN A 73 33.21 -1.86 3.69
C GLN A 73 32.62 -0.44 3.77
N LEU A 74 32.00 0.03 2.70
CA LEU A 74 31.32 1.31 2.62
C LEU A 74 30.24 1.43 3.70
N CYS A 75 29.44 0.38 3.92
CA CYS A 75 28.42 0.35 4.97
C CYS A 75 29.01 0.50 6.39
N LYS A 76 30.15 -0.16 6.67
CA LYS A 76 30.86 -0.02 7.97
C LYS A 76 31.35 1.40 8.19
N VAL A 77 31.96 2.01 7.17
CA VAL A 77 32.52 3.36 7.26
C VAL A 77 31.41 4.40 7.37
N ALA A 78 30.37 4.32 6.54
CA ALA A 78 29.19 5.19 6.62
C ALA A 78 28.53 5.13 8.01
N LYS A 79 28.39 3.92 8.57
CA LYS A 79 27.87 3.73 9.92
C LYS A 79 28.76 4.40 10.98
N HIS A 80 30.08 4.22 10.89
CA HIS A 80 31.02 4.83 11.82
C HIS A 80 30.99 6.36 11.76
N ALA A 81 31.03 6.93 10.54
CA ALA A 81 30.94 8.37 10.32
C ALA A 81 29.63 8.95 10.87
N PHE A 82 28.49 8.30 10.57
CA PHE A 82 27.19 8.69 11.12
C PHE A 82 27.16 8.68 12.65
N LEU A 83 27.61 7.60 13.28
CA LEU A 83 27.59 7.48 14.75
C LEU A 83 28.52 8.51 15.41
N THR A 84 29.64 8.83 14.77
CA THR A 84 30.60 9.85 15.24
C THR A 84 29.96 11.23 15.18
N ALA A 85 29.39 11.62 14.02
CA ALA A 85 28.69 12.89 13.85
C ALA A 85 27.48 13.01 14.80
N LEU A 86 26.72 11.94 15.01
CA LEU A 86 25.60 11.93 15.94
C LEU A 86 26.05 12.12 17.40
N LYS A 87 27.18 11.51 17.78
CA LYS A 87 27.74 11.66 19.13
C LYS A 87 28.21 13.09 19.37
N GLU A 88 28.86 13.69 18.40
CA GLU A 88 29.24 15.11 18.44
C GLU A 88 28.01 16.00 18.53
N TYR A 89 26.98 15.76 17.70
CA TYR A 89 25.72 16.50 17.73
C TYR A 89 25.07 16.51 19.11
N LYS A 90 24.93 15.33 19.73
CA LYS A 90 24.33 15.20 21.06
C LYS A 90 25.17 15.87 22.17
N ARG A 91 26.50 15.83 22.06
CA ARG A 91 27.38 16.53 23.01
C ARG A 91 27.19 18.04 22.94
N HIS A 92 27.13 18.58 21.73
CA HIS A 92 26.87 20.01 21.52
C HIS A 92 25.48 20.41 22.00
N GLU A 93 24.45 19.60 21.72
CA GLU A 93 23.09 19.85 22.18
C GLU A 93 23.01 19.94 23.71
N ASN A 94 23.59 18.97 24.42
CA ASN A 94 23.61 18.96 25.88
C ASN A 94 24.36 20.17 26.45
N ALA A 95 25.49 20.55 25.86
CA ALA A 95 26.25 21.73 26.28
C ALA A 95 25.48 23.04 26.03
N SER A 96 24.78 23.16 24.89
CA SER A 96 23.95 24.33 24.57
C SER A 96 22.70 24.44 25.43
N SER A 97 22.21 23.34 26.02
CA SER A 97 21.10 23.37 26.97
C SER A 97 21.52 23.86 28.37
N GLU A 98 22.82 23.90 28.67
CA GLU A 98 23.37 24.40 29.96
C GLU A 98 23.75 25.89 29.91
N PHE A 99 23.92 26.47 28.72
CA PHE A 99 24.28 27.88 28.54
C PHE A 99 23.22 28.62 27.71
N LEU A 100 22.19 29.14 28.39
CA LEU A 100 21.37 30.22 27.84
C LEU A 100 22.19 31.51 27.89
N THR A 101 22.91 31.87 26.82
CA THR A 101 23.07 33.25 26.29
C THR A 101 24.25 33.40 25.31
N GLU A 102 24.01 34.26 24.30
CA GLU A 102 24.97 35.03 23.48
C GLU A 102 25.66 34.41 22.24
N ASN A 103 25.00 34.69 21.10
CA ASN A 103 25.45 35.53 19.97
C ASN A 103 26.58 35.13 18.99
N ILE A 104 26.12 35.08 17.72
CA ILE A 104 26.61 35.75 16.50
C ILE A 104 27.90 35.25 15.81
N SER A 105 27.63 34.71 14.61
CA SER A 105 28.37 34.76 13.34
C SER A 105 29.89 34.61 13.31
N SER A 106 30.34 33.61 12.55
CA SER A 106 31.49 33.79 11.67
C SER A 106 31.23 33.04 10.35
N GLY A 107 31.36 33.76 9.25
CA GLY A 107 31.21 33.25 7.89
C GLY A 107 32.48 32.56 7.44
N VAL A 108 32.47 31.23 7.45
CA VAL A 108 33.17 30.31 6.54
C VAL A 108 32.28 29.06 6.50
N SER A 109 32.03 28.50 5.30
CA SER A 109 31.15 27.35 5.04
C SER A 109 31.64 26.05 5.69
N CYS A 110 31.68 25.98 7.02
CA CYS A 110 31.78 24.71 7.74
C CYS A 110 30.36 24.13 7.80
N PRO A 111 30.13 22.91 7.30
CA PRO A 111 28.81 22.29 7.42
C PRO A 111 28.43 22.22 8.90
N THR A 112 27.24 22.71 9.24
CA THR A 112 26.73 22.63 10.61
C THR A 112 26.71 21.18 11.08
N LEU A 113 26.72 20.99 12.39
CA LEU A 113 26.73 19.64 12.95
C LEU A 113 25.46 18.86 12.55
N GLU A 114 24.33 19.53 12.37
CA GLU A 114 23.15 18.94 11.73
C GLU A 114 23.46 18.46 10.32
N SER A 115 24.08 19.31 9.48
CA SER A 115 24.41 18.99 8.10
C SER A 115 25.30 17.74 8.00
N LYS A 116 26.30 17.58 8.88
CA LYS A 116 27.13 16.36 8.95
C LYS A 116 26.30 15.11 9.29
N VAL A 117 25.41 15.20 10.28
CA VAL A 117 24.52 14.09 10.63
C VAL A 117 23.60 13.75 9.47
N MET A 118 23.03 14.74 8.78
CA MET A 118 22.17 14.56 7.61
C MET A 118 22.93 13.94 6.43
N LYS A 119 24.16 14.38 6.15
CA LYS A 119 25.01 13.84 5.08
C LYS A 119 25.37 12.37 5.31
N HIS A 120 25.97 12.04 6.45
CA HIS A 120 26.39 10.67 6.74
C HIS A 120 25.20 9.72 6.95
N SER A 121 24.07 10.19 7.49
CA SER A 121 22.86 9.37 7.59
C SER A 121 22.24 9.09 6.21
N GLN A 122 22.28 10.03 5.27
CA GLN A 122 21.84 9.78 3.88
C GLN A 122 22.67 8.66 3.24
N ALA A 123 24.00 8.76 3.31
CA ALA A 123 24.88 7.72 2.79
C ALA A 123 24.58 6.35 3.43
N LEU A 124 24.46 6.30 4.76
CA LEU A 124 24.15 5.06 5.47
C LEU A 124 22.79 4.46 5.08
N LEU A 125 21.75 5.28 4.92
CA LEU A 125 20.39 4.81 4.63
C LEU A 125 20.23 4.29 3.20
N LEU A 126 21.03 4.79 2.24
CA LEU A 126 21.12 4.25 0.89
C LEU A 126 21.82 2.89 0.82
N LEU A 127 22.57 2.52 1.86
CA LEU A 127 23.25 1.22 1.99
C LEU A 127 22.48 0.26 2.92
N SER A 128 21.77 0.81 3.90
CA SER A 128 21.05 0.07 4.94
C SER A 128 19.81 0.84 5.39
N SER A 129 18.69 0.59 4.71
CA SER A 129 17.41 1.28 4.96
C SER A 129 16.84 1.07 6.36
N ASP A 130 17.21 -0.02 7.02
CA ASP A 130 16.61 -0.45 8.28
C ASP A 130 17.34 0.11 9.52
N PHE A 131 18.32 0.98 9.33
CA PHE A 131 19.05 1.61 10.43
C PHE A 131 18.22 2.69 11.14
N GLY A 132 17.30 2.27 12.01
CA GLY A 132 16.31 3.13 12.67
C GLY A 132 16.90 4.34 13.43
N THR A 133 18.12 4.22 13.98
CA THR A 133 18.81 5.33 14.64
C THR A 133 19.10 6.49 13.68
N ALA A 134 19.43 6.20 12.41
CA ALA A 134 19.62 7.23 11.39
C ALA A 134 18.31 7.95 11.08
N TRP A 135 17.22 7.21 10.84
CA TRP A 135 15.90 7.82 10.65
C TRP A 135 15.49 8.70 11.83
N ASN A 136 15.69 8.23 13.06
CA ASN A 136 15.32 8.99 14.26
C ASN A 136 16.19 10.24 14.46
N ALA A 137 17.48 10.20 14.12
CA ALA A 137 18.34 11.38 14.15
C ALA A 137 17.86 12.45 13.15
N ARG A 138 17.47 12.02 11.94
CA ARG A 138 16.89 12.92 10.92
C ARG A 138 15.57 13.53 11.38
N LYS A 139 14.67 12.73 11.99
CA LYS A 139 13.41 13.24 12.61
C LYS A 139 13.70 14.30 13.67
N LEU A 140 14.67 14.08 14.55
CA LEU A 140 15.05 15.01 15.61
C LEU A 140 15.50 16.35 15.02
N ILE A 141 16.38 16.33 14.03
CA ILE A 141 16.91 17.53 13.36
C ILE A 141 15.79 18.26 12.63
N LEU A 142 15.00 17.57 11.80
CA LEU A 142 13.91 18.16 11.03
C LEU A 142 12.81 18.76 11.91
N SER A 143 12.49 18.13 13.04
CA SER A 143 11.49 18.65 13.99
C SER A 143 11.89 20.00 14.59
N LYS A 144 13.20 20.22 14.80
CA LYS A 144 13.72 21.50 15.32
C LYS A 144 13.74 22.59 14.26
N GLN A 145 14.10 22.24 13.03
CA GLN A 145 14.15 23.19 11.91
C GLN A 145 12.75 23.62 11.46
N ASN A 146 11.81 22.66 11.42
CA ASN A 146 10.41 22.83 11.05
C ASN A 146 10.21 23.66 9.76
N GLN A 147 10.96 23.34 8.69
CA GLN A 147 10.88 24.01 7.39
C GLN A 147 10.26 23.10 6.32
N PRO A 148 9.31 23.57 5.49
CA PRO A 148 8.70 22.77 4.41
C PRO A 148 9.71 22.17 3.42
N TYR A 149 10.75 22.93 3.10
CA TYR A 149 11.81 22.49 2.18
C TYR A 149 12.54 21.25 2.70
N GLY A 150 12.89 21.22 4.00
CA GLY A 150 13.56 20.08 4.62
C GLY A 150 12.74 18.79 4.55
N PHE A 151 11.42 18.89 4.71
CA PHE A 151 10.52 17.74 4.55
C PHE A 151 10.41 17.26 3.09
N THR A 152 10.48 18.17 2.12
CA THR A 152 10.44 17.83 0.70
C THR A 152 11.70 17.07 0.27
N GLU A 153 12.88 17.53 0.69
CA GLU A 153 14.15 16.81 0.48
C GLU A 153 14.15 15.45 1.16
N GLU A 154 13.52 15.34 2.34
CA GLU A 154 13.39 14.07 3.04
C GLU A 154 12.47 13.07 2.33
N LEU A 155 11.39 13.55 1.68
CA LEU A 155 10.57 12.72 0.79
C LEU A 155 11.34 12.28 -0.47
N ARG A 156 12.26 13.11 -0.98
CA ARG A 156 13.15 12.75 -2.09
C ARG A 156 14.14 11.67 -1.68
N LEU A 157 14.85 11.84 -0.56
CA LEU A 157 15.76 10.84 -0.02
C LEU A 157 15.06 9.50 0.22
N SER A 158 13.92 9.50 0.91
CA SER A 158 13.21 8.26 1.19
C SER A 158 12.62 7.61 -0.07
N ARG A 159 12.34 8.37 -1.13
CA ARG A 159 11.97 7.81 -2.45
C ARG A 159 13.17 7.10 -3.06
N LEU A 160 14.35 7.72 -3.00
CA LEU A 160 15.59 7.13 -3.47
C LEU A 160 15.94 5.85 -2.71
N VAL A 161 15.80 5.83 -1.38
CA VAL A 161 15.99 4.59 -0.58
C VAL A 161 15.00 3.49 -1.02
N LEU A 162 13.74 3.83 -1.31
CA LEU A 162 12.73 2.87 -1.77
C LEU A 162 12.92 2.41 -3.23
N SER A 163 13.80 3.03 -4.01
CA SER A 163 14.17 2.53 -5.34
C SER A 163 14.82 1.15 -5.22
N ASN A 164 15.76 1.01 -4.28
CA ASN A 164 16.45 -0.24 -3.97
C ASN A 164 15.72 -1.08 -2.90
N PHE A 165 15.27 -0.45 -1.81
CA PHE A 165 14.68 -1.12 -0.65
C PHE A 165 13.16 -0.96 -0.58
N SER A 166 12.47 -1.34 -1.66
CA SER A 166 11.01 -1.13 -1.83
C SER A 166 10.13 -1.63 -0.69
N LYS A 167 10.58 -2.63 0.09
CA LYS A 167 9.85 -3.24 1.21
C LYS A 167 10.28 -2.75 2.59
N SER A 168 11.16 -1.74 2.70
CA SER A 168 11.64 -1.24 4.00
C SER A 168 10.54 -0.53 4.79
N GLU A 169 10.06 -1.18 5.86
CA GLU A 169 9.08 -0.61 6.77
C GLU A 169 9.58 0.66 7.49
N PRO A 170 10.83 0.74 7.98
CA PRO A 170 11.36 1.98 8.55
C PRO A 170 11.27 3.16 7.59
N THR A 171 11.56 2.97 6.31
CA THR A 171 11.45 4.04 5.30
C THR A 171 10.00 4.45 5.08
N TRP A 172 9.07 3.51 4.91
CA TRP A 172 7.64 3.83 4.80
C TRP A 172 7.09 4.53 6.05
N SER A 173 7.50 4.08 7.24
CA SER A 173 7.14 4.71 8.51
C SER A 173 7.66 6.14 8.61
N HIS A 174 8.89 6.39 8.15
CA HIS A 174 9.46 7.72 8.07
C HIS A 174 8.69 8.63 7.10
N ARG A 175 8.30 8.13 5.92
CA ARG A 175 7.45 8.88 4.98
C ARG A 175 6.13 9.31 5.59
N ARG A 176 5.44 8.37 6.27
CA ARG A 176 4.18 8.69 6.98
C ARG A 176 4.38 9.74 8.06
N TRP A 177 5.51 9.67 8.79
CA TRP A 177 5.86 10.69 9.76
C TRP A 177 6.04 12.07 9.11
N ILE A 178 6.78 12.16 8.00
CA ILE A 178 6.96 13.43 7.26
C ILE A 178 5.63 14.02 6.84
N ILE A 179 4.78 13.23 6.18
CA ILE A 179 3.47 13.69 5.69
C ILE A 179 2.58 14.13 6.86
N LYS A 180 2.63 13.40 7.99
CA LYS A 180 1.92 13.81 9.21
C LYS A 180 2.43 15.16 9.72
N MET A 181 3.75 15.37 9.79
CA MET A 181 4.33 16.65 10.20
C MET A 181 3.90 17.77 9.25
N ILE A 182 3.99 17.54 7.94
CA ILE A 182 3.53 18.51 6.94
C ILE A 182 2.06 18.86 7.17
N SER A 183 1.19 17.87 7.39
CA SER A 183 -0.24 18.08 7.59
C SER A 183 -0.63 18.82 8.86
N GLN A 184 0.22 18.76 9.89
CA GLN A 184 -0.02 19.40 11.18
C GLN A 184 0.54 20.81 11.22
N SER A 185 1.69 21.04 10.57
CA SER A 185 2.41 22.30 10.60
C SER A 185 2.10 23.20 9.40
N PHE A 186 1.63 22.63 8.29
CA PHE A 186 1.35 23.32 7.04
C PHE A 186 0.05 22.79 6.41
N SER A 187 -0.47 23.49 5.40
CA SER A 187 -1.55 22.94 4.58
C SER A 187 -0.99 21.77 3.77
N THR A 188 -1.51 20.55 3.95
CA THR A 188 -1.09 19.39 3.15
C THR A 188 -1.34 19.70 1.67
N PRO A 189 -0.30 19.83 0.83
CA PRO A 189 -0.52 20.07 -0.58
C PRO A 189 -1.09 18.80 -1.21
N GLN A 190 -2.19 18.94 -1.95
CA GLN A 190 -2.82 17.80 -2.62
C GLN A 190 -1.88 17.10 -3.60
N GLU A 191 -0.94 17.86 -4.16
CA GLU A 191 0.15 17.36 -4.99
C GLU A 191 1.02 16.32 -4.28
N ILE A 192 1.27 16.46 -2.96
CA ILE A 192 2.04 15.45 -2.20
C ILE A 192 1.27 14.13 -2.19
N ILE A 193 -0.04 14.16 -1.90
CA ILE A 193 -0.86 12.95 -1.84
C ILE A 193 -0.90 12.25 -3.20
N THR A 194 -1.04 13.00 -4.29
CA THR A 194 -0.98 12.47 -5.66
C THR A 194 0.39 11.83 -5.96
N LYS A 195 1.49 12.54 -5.69
CA LYS A 195 2.87 12.04 -5.91
C LYS A 195 3.20 10.82 -5.06
N GLU A 196 2.65 10.72 -3.85
CA GLU A 196 2.79 9.54 -2.99
C GLU A 196 2.01 8.34 -3.53
N SER A 197 0.81 8.56 -4.04
CA SER A 197 0.00 7.52 -4.67
C SER A 197 0.69 6.95 -5.92
N GLU A 198 1.22 7.82 -6.77
CA GLU A 198 2.03 7.46 -7.95
C GLU A 198 3.32 6.71 -7.57
N LEU A 199 3.98 7.12 -6.48
CA LEU A 199 5.12 6.39 -5.97
C LEU A 199 4.73 4.95 -5.64
N VAL A 200 3.68 4.73 -4.85
CA VAL A 200 3.25 3.36 -4.49
C VAL A 200 2.94 2.53 -5.73
N GLU A 201 2.28 3.11 -6.72
CA GLU A 201 1.99 2.45 -8.00
C GLU A 201 3.28 2.01 -8.71
N SER A 202 4.24 2.92 -8.89
CA SER A 202 5.54 2.59 -9.49
C SER A 202 6.31 1.51 -8.71
N ILE A 203 6.14 1.46 -7.38
CA ILE A 203 6.75 0.43 -6.54
C ILE A 203 6.03 -0.91 -6.73
N GLY A 204 4.71 -0.88 -6.85
CA GLY A 204 3.88 -2.06 -7.08
C GLY A 204 4.23 -2.78 -8.39
N GLU A 205 4.64 -2.04 -9.42
CA GLU A 205 4.98 -2.60 -10.74
C GLU A 205 6.27 -3.41 -10.67
N ARG A 206 7.29 -2.87 -10.00
CA ARG A 206 8.61 -3.48 -9.86
C ARG A 206 8.69 -4.53 -8.75
N SER A 207 7.91 -4.36 -7.68
CA SER A 207 7.92 -5.26 -6.51
C SER A 207 6.53 -5.84 -6.26
N LYS A 208 6.27 -7.00 -6.84
CA LYS A 208 5.03 -7.77 -6.60
C LYS A 208 4.80 -8.03 -5.11
N MET A 209 3.52 -8.02 -4.71
CA MET A 209 3.06 -8.30 -3.34
C MET A 209 3.69 -7.38 -2.28
N ASN A 210 3.87 -6.09 -2.59
CA ASN A 210 4.40 -5.13 -1.64
C ASN A 210 3.29 -4.58 -0.71
N TYR A 211 2.98 -5.35 0.34
CA TYR A 211 1.99 -4.94 1.33
C TYR A 211 2.36 -3.61 2.03
N ARG A 212 3.65 -3.30 2.19
CA ARG A 212 4.09 -2.05 2.85
C ARG A 212 3.72 -0.81 2.03
N ALA A 213 3.93 -0.88 0.72
CA ALA A 213 3.55 0.19 -0.20
C ALA A 213 2.02 0.35 -0.25
N TRP A 214 1.26 -0.75 -0.38
CA TRP A 214 -0.20 -0.71 -0.37
C TRP A 214 -0.77 -0.20 0.96
N TYR A 215 -0.18 -0.59 2.09
CA TYR A 215 -0.56 -0.09 3.41
C TYR A 215 -0.35 1.43 3.51
N HIS A 216 0.76 1.94 2.99
CA HIS A 216 1.00 3.39 2.89
C HIS A 216 -0.09 4.07 2.06
N ARG A 217 -0.46 3.53 0.89
CA ARG A 217 -1.54 4.08 0.06
C ARG A 217 -2.90 4.06 0.74
N CYS A 218 -3.24 2.99 1.46
CA CYS A 218 -4.44 2.92 2.30
C CYS A 218 -4.44 3.99 3.41
N TRP A 219 -3.29 4.23 4.03
CA TRP A 219 -3.12 5.24 5.06
C TRP A 219 -3.32 6.66 4.49
N LEU A 220 -2.84 6.94 3.27
CA LEU A 220 -3.02 8.24 2.60
C LEU A 220 -4.49 8.63 2.41
N VAL A 221 -5.41 7.67 2.34
CA VAL A 221 -6.85 7.93 2.12
C VAL A 221 -7.44 8.87 3.18
N SER A 222 -6.92 8.88 4.42
CA SER A 222 -7.39 9.82 5.45
C SER A 222 -7.03 11.29 5.17
N TYR A 223 -6.12 11.54 4.24
CA TYR A 223 -5.69 12.89 3.82
C TYR A 223 -6.30 13.33 2.49
N MET A 224 -7.01 12.44 1.79
CA MET A 224 -7.60 12.72 0.49
C MET A 224 -8.95 13.46 0.62
N THR A 225 -9.21 14.36 -0.32
CA THR A 225 -10.56 14.89 -0.58
C THR A 225 -11.43 13.80 -1.21
N ILE A 226 -12.75 13.99 -1.20
CA ILE A 226 -13.67 13.06 -1.89
C ILE A 226 -13.37 13.02 -3.40
N GLU A 227 -13.04 14.16 -4.02
CA GLU A 227 -12.67 14.22 -5.43
C GLU A 227 -11.45 13.35 -5.74
N GLN A 228 -10.39 13.42 -4.93
CA GLN A 228 -9.21 12.56 -5.10
C GLN A 228 -9.54 11.08 -4.88
N VAL A 229 -10.43 10.76 -3.94
CA VAL A 229 -10.88 9.38 -3.70
C VAL A 229 -11.56 8.81 -4.95
N LEU A 230 -12.42 9.60 -5.61
CA LEU A 230 -13.08 9.19 -6.86
C LEU A 230 -12.09 9.04 -8.01
N GLN A 231 -11.13 9.96 -8.13
CA GLN A 231 -10.04 9.85 -9.11
C GLN A 231 -9.20 8.59 -8.88
N GLU A 232 -8.85 8.29 -7.63
CA GLU A 232 -8.11 7.08 -7.26
C GLU A 232 -8.92 5.79 -7.52
N LEU A 233 -10.22 5.77 -7.23
CA LEU A 233 -11.10 4.63 -7.57
C LEU A 233 -11.08 4.33 -9.07
N ASN A 234 -11.16 5.37 -9.90
CA ASN A 234 -11.07 5.24 -11.34
C ASN A 234 -9.67 4.79 -11.80
N LYS A 235 -8.61 5.40 -11.26
CA LYS A 235 -7.22 5.06 -11.59
C LYS A 235 -6.89 3.61 -11.27
N CYS A 236 -7.20 3.16 -10.04
CA CYS A 236 -6.88 1.80 -9.62
C CYS A 236 -7.80 0.73 -10.23
N LYS A 237 -8.88 1.11 -10.95
CA LYS A 237 -9.75 0.17 -11.67
C LYS A 237 -8.98 -0.59 -12.75
N ARG A 238 -8.15 0.13 -13.53
CA ARG A 238 -7.28 -0.48 -14.54
C ARG A 238 -6.26 -1.44 -13.91
N TRP A 239 -5.62 -1.02 -12.82
CA TRP A 239 -4.66 -1.85 -12.11
C TRP A 239 -5.28 -3.15 -11.61
N ALA A 240 -6.39 -3.05 -10.89
CA ALA A 240 -7.09 -4.20 -10.32
C ALA A 240 -7.62 -5.16 -11.39
N GLY A 241 -8.07 -4.62 -12.55
CA GLY A 241 -8.50 -5.44 -13.69
C GLY A 241 -7.36 -6.23 -14.35
N LEU A 242 -6.13 -5.69 -14.35
CA LEU A 242 -4.93 -6.38 -14.86
C LEU A 242 -4.30 -7.31 -13.82
N HIS A 243 -4.46 -7.00 -12.53
CA HIS A 243 -3.85 -7.69 -11.41
C HIS A 243 -4.90 -8.29 -10.46
N VAL A 244 -5.81 -9.11 -10.98
CA VAL A 244 -6.95 -9.67 -10.20
C VAL A 244 -6.55 -10.54 -9.01
N ALA A 245 -5.30 -11.03 -8.99
CA ALA A 245 -4.74 -11.78 -7.86
C ALA A 245 -4.14 -10.88 -6.77
N ASP A 246 -4.02 -9.56 -7.00
CA ASP A 246 -3.49 -8.62 -6.03
C ASP A 246 -4.56 -8.24 -4.99
N SER A 247 -4.62 -9.03 -3.91
CA SER A 247 -5.51 -8.78 -2.78
C SER A 247 -5.27 -7.43 -2.09
N SER A 248 -4.05 -6.90 -2.16
CA SER A 248 -3.71 -5.61 -1.54
C SER A 248 -4.32 -4.45 -2.33
N CYS A 249 -4.39 -4.55 -3.66
CA CYS A 249 -5.11 -3.60 -4.49
C CYS A 249 -6.61 -3.59 -4.15
N PHE A 250 -7.26 -4.75 -4.03
CA PHE A 250 -8.67 -4.79 -3.61
C PHE A 250 -8.88 -4.26 -2.20
N HIS A 251 -7.95 -4.48 -1.27
CA HIS A 251 -8.02 -3.86 0.06
C HIS A 251 -7.96 -2.33 -0.03
N TYR A 252 -7.11 -1.78 -0.89
CA TYR A 252 -7.07 -0.34 -1.16
C TYR A 252 -8.39 0.19 -1.75
N ARG A 253 -8.98 -0.52 -2.72
CA ARG A 253 -10.30 -0.19 -3.26
C ARG A 253 -11.37 -0.15 -2.17
N ARG A 254 -11.41 -1.14 -1.28
CA ARG A 254 -12.35 -1.15 -0.13
C ARG A 254 -12.16 0.07 0.78
N ARG A 255 -10.91 0.48 1.01
CA ARG A 255 -10.60 1.68 1.81
C ARG A 255 -11.14 2.95 1.15
N LEU A 256 -10.99 3.09 -0.17
CA LEU A 256 -11.56 4.19 -0.94
C LEU A 256 -13.08 4.18 -0.92
N MET A 257 -13.70 3.01 -1.13
CA MET A 257 -15.16 2.83 -1.06
C MET A 257 -15.72 3.23 0.31
N LEU A 258 -15.07 2.83 1.41
CA LEU A 258 -15.47 3.27 2.76
C LEU A 258 -15.37 4.78 2.94
N ARG A 259 -14.37 5.42 2.31
CA ARG A 259 -14.17 6.87 2.36
C ARG A 259 -15.28 7.62 1.62
N VAL A 260 -15.82 7.07 0.52
CA VAL A 260 -17.01 7.60 -0.19
C VAL A 260 -18.25 7.64 0.71
N LEU A 261 -18.38 6.70 1.66
CA LEU A 261 -19.51 6.64 2.58
C LEU A 261 -19.38 7.54 3.81
N GLU A 262 -18.20 8.11 4.08
CA GLU A 262 -17.99 8.94 5.28
C GLU A 262 -18.90 10.17 5.37
N PRO A 263 -19.16 10.93 4.29
CA PRO A 263 -20.10 12.07 4.33
C PRO A 263 -21.50 11.67 4.82
N LEU A 264 -21.96 10.46 4.50
CA LEU A 264 -23.29 9.97 4.89
C LEU A 264 -23.44 9.73 6.40
N LYS A 265 -22.33 9.63 7.13
CA LYS A 265 -22.33 9.43 8.59
C LYS A 265 -22.53 10.72 9.37
N VAL A 266 -22.37 11.88 8.72
CA VAL A 266 -22.48 13.19 9.37
C VAL A 266 -23.95 13.63 9.40
N LYS A 267 -24.43 14.11 10.55
CA LYS A 267 -25.79 14.67 10.67
C LYS A 267 -25.92 15.87 9.72
N GLY A 268 -26.84 15.78 8.76
CA GLY A 268 -27.04 16.79 7.71
C GLY A 268 -26.63 16.36 6.30
N SER A 269 -26.36 15.07 6.06
CA SER A 269 -26.12 14.53 4.71
C SER A 269 -27.21 14.96 3.73
N ASN A 270 -26.79 15.46 2.57
CA ASN A 270 -27.69 15.79 1.47
C ASN A 270 -28.15 14.49 0.79
N ASP A 271 -29.42 14.43 0.34
CA ASP A 271 -29.95 13.29 -0.43
C ASP A 271 -29.14 13.05 -1.71
N ASN A 272 -28.57 14.12 -2.27
CA ASN A 272 -27.67 14.03 -3.42
C ASN A 272 -26.40 13.20 -3.13
N ASP A 273 -25.80 13.36 -1.95
CA ASP A 273 -24.58 12.63 -1.58
C ASP A 273 -24.86 11.14 -1.41
N LYS A 274 -26.04 10.80 -0.85
CA LYS A 274 -26.49 9.41 -0.73
C LYS A 274 -26.74 8.78 -2.09
N THR A 275 -27.36 9.52 -3.00
CA THR A 275 -27.65 9.07 -4.37
C THR A 275 -26.36 8.79 -5.14
N GLU A 276 -25.40 9.70 -5.08
CA GLU A 276 -24.10 9.53 -5.75
C GLU A 276 -23.31 8.36 -5.15
N ALA A 277 -23.24 8.26 -3.82
CA ALA A 277 -22.58 7.14 -3.16
C ALA A 277 -23.24 5.79 -3.51
N HIS A 278 -24.57 5.74 -3.59
CA HIS A 278 -25.29 4.54 -4.02
C HIS A 278 -24.93 4.14 -5.44
N LYS A 279 -24.92 5.10 -6.37
CA LYS A 279 -24.54 4.89 -7.76
C LYS A 279 -23.12 4.33 -7.89
N ILE A 280 -22.14 4.95 -7.23
CA ILE A 280 -20.75 4.47 -7.20
C ILE A 280 -20.68 3.04 -6.66
N TRP A 281 -21.48 2.72 -5.64
CA TRP A 281 -21.52 1.38 -5.06
C TRP A 281 -22.05 0.33 -6.03
N MET A 282 -23.13 0.65 -6.75
CA MET A 282 -23.71 -0.24 -7.76
C MET A 282 -22.77 -0.44 -8.95
N GLU A 283 -22.09 0.62 -9.41
CA GLU A 283 -21.08 0.50 -10.47
C GLU A 283 -19.91 -0.41 -10.06
N GLU A 284 -19.50 -0.39 -8.80
CA GLU A 284 -18.45 -1.28 -8.29
C GLU A 284 -18.92 -2.73 -8.16
N LEU A 285 -20.17 -2.95 -7.74
CA LEU A 285 -20.80 -4.27 -7.76
C LEU A 285 -20.84 -4.82 -9.20
N ASP A 286 -21.34 -4.05 -10.16
CA ASP A 286 -21.41 -4.51 -11.55
C ASP A 286 -20.03 -4.81 -12.13
N TRP A 287 -19.05 -3.94 -11.88
CA TRP A 287 -17.69 -4.18 -12.33
C TRP A 287 -17.05 -5.41 -11.67
N ASN A 288 -17.28 -5.63 -10.37
CA ASN A 288 -16.80 -6.82 -9.68
C ASN A 288 -17.45 -8.10 -10.26
N LYS A 289 -18.73 -8.07 -10.61
CA LYS A 289 -19.42 -9.18 -11.30
C LYS A 289 -18.72 -9.52 -12.61
N GLU A 290 -18.40 -8.51 -13.43
CA GLU A 290 -17.66 -8.72 -14.69
C GLU A 290 -16.29 -9.37 -14.47
N LEU A 291 -15.57 -8.99 -13.41
CA LEU A 291 -14.29 -9.62 -13.06
C LEU A 291 -14.48 -11.07 -12.60
N VAL A 292 -15.48 -11.36 -11.77
CA VAL A 292 -15.76 -12.71 -11.26
C VAL A 292 -16.09 -13.67 -12.40
N ILE A 293 -16.84 -13.20 -13.40
CA ILE A 293 -17.19 -14.00 -14.58
C ILE A 293 -15.96 -14.19 -15.49
N ARG A 294 -15.13 -13.17 -15.65
CA ARG A 294 -13.96 -13.21 -16.54
C ARG A 294 -12.78 -13.99 -15.98
N TYR A 295 -12.53 -13.88 -14.68
CA TYR A 295 -11.35 -14.43 -14.00
C TYR A 295 -11.77 -15.44 -12.94
N LEU A 296 -12.04 -16.65 -13.40
CA LEU A 296 -12.56 -17.76 -12.61
C LEU A 296 -11.58 -18.17 -11.50
N GLY A 297 -12.13 -18.62 -10.37
CA GLY A 297 -11.36 -19.23 -9.27
C GLY A 297 -10.55 -18.23 -8.44
N ARG A 298 -10.79 -16.92 -8.58
CA ARG A 298 -10.04 -15.89 -7.84
C ARG A 298 -10.75 -15.51 -6.54
N GLU A 299 -10.32 -16.09 -5.43
CA GLU A 299 -10.88 -15.82 -4.08
C GLU A 299 -10.95 -14.33 -3.74
N ALA A 300 -9.95 -13.54 -4.14
CA ALA A 300 -9.88 -12.10 -3.86
C ALA A 300 -11.11 -11.34 -4.38
N LEU A 301 -11.66 -11.73 -5.53
CA LEU A 301 -12.85 -11.11 -6.13
C LEU A 301 -14.10 -11.40 -5.32
N TRP A 302 -14.24 -12.63 -4.83
CA TRP A 302 -15.36 -13.04 -3.97
C TRP A 302 -15.28 -12.43 -2.58
N LEU A 303 -14.08 -12.30 -2.01
CA LEU A 303 -13.87 -11.54 -0.78
C LEU A 303 -14.21 -10.05 -0.95
N HIS A 304 -13.96 -9.50 -2.15
CA HIS A 304 -14.35 -8.13 -2.45
C HIS A 304 -15.87 -8.00 -2.62
N ARG A 305 -16.51 -8.94 -3.33
CA ARG A 305 -17.98 -9.03 -3.41
C ARG A 305 -18.60 -9.06 -2.04
N ARG A 306 -18.12 -9.93 -1.14
CA ARG A 306 -18.58 -10.03 0.26
C ARG A 306 -18.54 -8.68 0.98
N PHE A 307 -17.46 -7.92 0.83
CA PHE A 307 -17.38 -6.57 1.38
C PHE A 307 -18.42 -5.63 0.76
N LEU A 308 -18.57 -5.64 -0.57
CA LEU A 308 -19.49 -4.76 -1.29
C LEU A 308 -20.93 -5.05 -0.87
N SER A 309 -21.34 -6.32 -0.86
CA SER A 309 -22.68 -6.76 -0.50
C SER A 309 -23.01 -6.45 0.95
N LEU A 310 -22.11 -6.76 1.90
CA LEU A 310 -22.34 -6.47 3.33
C LEU A 310 -22.56 -4.97 3.55
N THR A 311 -21.67 -4.16 2.99
CA THR A 311 -21.71 -2.72 3.20
C THR A 311 -22.91 -2.10 2.50
N TRP A 312 -23.29 -2.60 1.32
CA TRP A 312 -24.48 -2.14 0.62
C TRP A 312 -25.72 -2.37 1.48
N LEU A 313 -25.89 -3.59 2.01
CA LEU A 313 -26.97 -3.93 2.93
C LEU A 313 -26.98 -3.02 4.15
N MET A 314 -25.82 -2.71 4.75
CA MET A 314 -25.74 -1.88 5.94
C MET A 314 -26.11 -0.40 5.71
N TYR A 315 -25.73 0.19 4.57
CA TYR A 315 -25.86 1.64 4.34
C TYR A 315 -27.05 2.04 3.48
N PHE A 316 -27.51 1.13 2.63
CA PHE A 316 -28.61 1.41 1.69
C PHE A 316 -29.87 0.59 2.00
N CYS A 317 -29.74 -0.55 2.69
CA CYS A 317 -30.87 -1.37 3.12
C CYS A 317 -31.10 -1.36 4.65
N GLY A 318 -30.12 -0.95 5.45
CA GLY A 318 -30.20 -0.94 6.91
C GLY A 318 -30.65 0.42 7.43
N ASN A 319 -31.74 0.45 8.20
CA ASN A 319 -32.37 1.60 8.87
C ASN A 319 -33.26 2.52 8.02
N GLN A 320 -34.51 2.10 7.84
CA GLN A 320 -35.65 3.00 7.97
C GLN A 320 -36.65 2.42 8.98
N SER A 321 -36.41 2.63 10.27
CA SER A 321 -37.52 2.73 11.22
C SER A 321 -38.07 4.15 11.14
N SER A 322 -38.76 4.47 10.04
CA SER A 322 -39.60 5.66 9.96
C SER A 322 -40.96 5.30 10.57
N GLU A 323 -41.40 6.10 11.55
CA GLU A 323 -42.73 6.00 12.18
C GLU A 323 -43.89 6.31 11.21
N THR A 324 -43.59 6.60 9.94
CA THR A 324 -44.54 6.83 8.85
C THR A 324 -44.33 5.75 7.80
N GLY A 325 -45.24 4.77 7.78
CA GLY A 325 -45.15 3.54 6.99
C GLY A 325 -45.15 3.73 5.47
N GLU A 326 -44.00 4.09 4.92
CA GLU A 326 -43.67 3.88 3.50
C GLU A 326 -42.37 3.05 3.41
N CYS A 327 -42.52 1.74 3.29
CA CYS A 327 -41.45 0.74 3.13
C CYS A 327 -41.78 -0.18 1.94
N ILE A 328 -41.95 0.39 0.75
CA ILE A 328 -42.25 -0.38 -0.47
C ILE A 328 -41.03 -0.44 -1.41
N VAL A 329 -40.26 0.66 -1.52
CA VAL A 329 -39.10 0.74 -2.43
C VAL A 329 -37.90 -0.12 -1.97
N MET A 330 -37.67 -0.26 -0.65
CA MET A 330 -36.56 -1.06 -0.14
C MET A 330 -36.69 -2.57 -0.39
N ASN A 331 -37.90 -3.10 -0.58
CA ASN A 331 -38.09 -4.53 -0.88
C ASN A 331 -37.79 -4.88 -2.35
N GLU A 332 -38.04 -3.95 -3.27
CA GLU A 332 -37.83 -4.21 -4.70
C GLU A 332 -36.34 -4.20 -5.06
N GLU A 333 -35.57 -3.23 -4.54
CA GLU A 333 -34.11 -3.17 -4.77
C GLU A 333 -33.37 -4.36 -4.15
N ILE A 334 -33.75 -4.79 -2.94
CA ILE A 334 -33.21 -6.01 -2.33
C ILE A 334 -33.55 -7.23 -3.19
N GLY A 335 -34.78 -7.31 -3.71
CA GLY A 335 -35.18 -8.37 -4.64
C GLY A 335 -34.32 -8.39 -5.90
N ILE A 336 -34.11 -7.24 -6.55
CA ILE A 336 -33.26 -7.10 -7.74
C ILE A 336 -31.80 -7.50 -7.41
N PHE A 337 -31.27 -7.04 -6.29
CA PHE A 337 -29.93 -7.40 -5.83
C PHE A 337 -29.80 -8.92 -5.65
N VAL A 338 -30.72 -9.53 -4.90
CA VAL A 338 -30.75 -10.99 -4.67
C VAL A 338 -30.82 -11.75 -5.98
N ASP A 339 -31.67 -11.32 -6.92
CA ASP A 339 -31.83 -11.96 -8.22
C ASP A 339 -30.53 -11.94 -9.02
N ASN A 340 -29.80 -10.84 -8.96
CA ASN A 340 -28.47 -10.72 -9.56
C ASN A 340 -27.43 -11.64 -8.89
N GLU A 341 -27.46 -11.80 -7.57
CA GLU A 341 -26.57 -12.72 -6.85
C GLU A 341 -26.87 -14.19 -7.18
N ILE A 342 -28.15 -14.56 -7.30
CA ILE A 342 -28.57 -15.90 -7.73
C ILE A 342 -28.10 -16.18 -9.16
N TYR A 343 -28.26 -15.21 -10.06
CA TYR A 343 -27.77 -15.32 -11.43
C TYR A 343 -26.25 -15.50 -11.47
N LEU A 344 -25.50 -14.75 -10.65
CA LEU A 344 -24.04 -14.85 -10.56
C LEU A 344 -23.60 -16.22 -10.03
N LEU A 345 -24.30 -16.76 -9.03
CA LEU A 345 -24.08 -18.13 -8.54
C LEU A 345 -24.30 -19.15 -9.66
N GLN A 346 -25.44 -19.10 -10.34
CA GLN A 346 -25.76 -20.04 -11.43
C GLN A 346 -24.73 -19.97 -12.56
N SER A 347 -24.34 -18.77 -12.95
CA SER A 347 -23.30 -18.55 -13.95
C SER A 347 -21.95 -19.14 -13.50
N SER A 348 -21.61 -19.02 -12.22
CA SER A 348 -20.36 -19.54 -11.64
C SER A 348 -20.30 -21.07 -11.54
N MET A 349 -21.43 -21.77 -11.70
CA MET A 349 -21.53 -23.23 -11.60
C MET A 349 -21.71 -23.95 -12.94
N THR A 350 -21.91 -23.23 -14.06
CA THR A 350 -22.40 -23.82 -15.33
C THR A 350 -21.31 -24.10 -16.37
N PHE A 351 -20.05 -24.08 -15.99
CA PHE A 351 -18.95 -24.22 -16.94
C PHE A 351 -18.47 -25.66 -17.12
N PRO A 352 -18.13 -26.07 -18.36
CA PRO A 352 -17.56 -27.39 -18.61
C PRO A 352 -16.17 -27.49 -17.99
N ASP A 353 -15.96 -28.60 -17.29
CA ASP A 353 -14.71 -28.97 -16.62
C ASP A 353 -13.54 -28.82 -17.60
N ASN A 354 -12.56 -27.98 -17.25
CA ASN A 354 -11.37 -27.79 -18.05
C ASN A 354 -10.14 -28.25 -17.26
N LYS A 355 -8.98 -28.34 -17.93
CA LYS A 355 -7.75 -28.90 -17.36
C LYS A 355 -7.20 -28.14 -16.12
N PHE A 356 -7.81 -27.04 -15.69
CA PHE A 356 -7.37 -26.21 -14.57
C PHE A 356 -8.42 -26.20 -13.46
N GLU A 357 -7.99 -26.34 -12.19
CA GLU A 357 -8.85 -26.37 -10.99
C GLU A 357 -9.61 -25.04 -10.73
N ASP A 358 -9.45 -24.02 -11.59
CA ASP A 358 -10.08 -22.71 -11.46
C ASP A 358 -11.63 -22.79 -11.40
N PHE A 359 -12.26 -23.82 -12.00
CA PHE A 359 -13.71 -24.02 -12.00
C PHE A 359 -14.24 -24.55 -10.67
N GLN A 360 -13.53 -25.54 -10.11
CA GLN A 360 -13.87 -26.08 -8.79
C GLN A 360 -13.69 -24.98 -7.73
N ALA A 361 -12.60 -24.22 -7.81
CA ALA A 361 -12.38 -23.04 -6.98
C ALA A 361 -13.49 -21.98 -7.17
N GLN A 362 -13.91 -21.71 -8.41
CA GLN A 362 -14.99 -20.76 -8.68
C GLN A 362 -16.32 -21.19 -8.05
N ALA A 363 -16.73 -22.44 -8.27
CA ALA A 363 -17.96 -22.99 -7.71
C ALA A 363 -17.92 -22.99 -6.17
N LEU A 364 -16.78 -23.33 -5.58
CA LEU A 364 -16.57 -23.27 -4.13
C LEU A 364 -16.70 -21.85 -3.59
N HIS A 365 -16.01 -20.88 -4.18
CA HIS A 365 -16.06 -19.49 -3.71
C HIS A 365 -17.45 -18.88 -3.86
N ALA A 366 -18.15 -19.16 -4.97
CA ALA A 366 -19.53 -18.74 -5.19
C ALA A 366 -20.47 -19.32 -4.13
N SER A 367 -20.34 -20.63 -3.87
CA SER A 367 -21.15 -21.35 -2.88
C SER A 367 -20.92 -20.82 -1.46
N VAL A 368 -19.66 -20.64 -1.07
CA VAL A 368 -19.28 -20.07 0.24
C VAL A 368 -19.82 -18.65 0.38
N TYR A 369 -19.73 -17.83 -0.66
CA TYR A 369 -20.27 -16.47 -0.65
C TYR A 369 -21.79 -16.46 -0.49
N MET A 370 -22.52 -17.28 -1.23
CA MET A 370 -23.99 -17.34 -1.14
C MET A 370 -24.47 -17.86 0.22
N LEU A 371 -23.83 -18.90 0.76
CA LEU A 371 -24.11 -19.38 2.12
C LEU A 371 -23.76 -18.36 3.20
N TRP A 372 -22.77 -17.49 2.95
CA TRP A 372 -22.52 -16.37 3.84
C TRP A 372 -23.60 -15.30 3.70
N LEU A 373 -24.08 -15.01 2.49
CA LEU A 373 -25.09 -13.97 2.24
C LEU A 373 -26.43 -14.31 2.90
N THR A 374 -26.84 -15.59 2.93
CA THR A 374 -28.06 -16.04 3.60
C THR A 374 -28.06 -15.79 5.11
N LYS A 375 -26.87 -15.68 5.73
CA LYS A 375 -26.75 -15.27 7.15
C LYS A 375 -27.07 -13.80 7.37
N ASN A 376 -26.94 -12.96 6.33
CA ASN A 376 -27.16 -11.52 6.40
C ASN A 376 -28.54 -11.13 5.85
N ILE A 377 -29.15 -11.97 5.01
CA ILE A 377 -30.50 -11.80 4.46
C ILE A 377 -31.26 -13.12 4.69
N PRO A 378 -32.03 -13.26 5.79
CA PRO A 378 -32.72 -14.51 6.12
C PRO A 378 -33.70 -14.99 5.03
N GLU A 379 -34.37 -14.07 4.34
CA GLU A 379 -35.34 -14.35 3.27
C GLU A 379 -34.68 -14.94 2.02
N LEU A 380 -33.37 -14.71 1.83
CA LEU A 380 -32.61 -15.21 0.70
C LEU A 380 -32.64 -16.73 0.61
N TRP A 381 -32.67 -17.44 1.75
CA TRP A 381 -32.70 -18.90 1.75
C TRP A 381 -33.94 -19.44 1.03
N ARG A 382 -35.12 -18.88 1.34
CA ARG A 382 -36.38 -19.26 0.69
C ARG A 382 -36.33 -18.96 -0.82
N MET A 383 -35.79 -17.80 -1.19
CA MET A 383 -35.63 -17.42 -2.60
C MET A 383 -34.66 -18.34 -3.35
N LEU A 384 -33.60 -18.81 -2.69
CA LEU A 384 -32.68 -19.80 -3.26
C LEU A 384 -33.39 -21.14 -3.50
N GLU A 385 -34.16 -21.63 -2.53
CA GLU A 385 -34.95 -22.86 -2.68
C GLU A 385 -35.95 -22.75 -3.84
N GLU A 386 -36.68 -21.64 -3.93
CA GLU A 386 -37.67 -21.37 -4.99
C GLU A 386 -37.01 -21.28 -6.37
N LYS A 387 -35.85 -20.61 -6.51
CA LYS A 387 -35.25 -20.30 -7.82
C LYS A 387 -34.22 -21.30 -8.32
N LEU A 388 -33.47 -21.97 -7.43
CA LEU A 388 -32.48 -22.99 -7.82
C LEU A 388 -33.05 -24.40 -7.83
N GLY A 389 -34.09 -24.65 -7.02
CA GLY A 389 -34.60 -25.99 -6.76
C GLY A 389 -33.67 -26.80 -5.83
N THR A 390 -34.25 -27.81 -5.18
CA THR A 390 -33.59 -28.59 -4.11
C THR A 390 -32.31 -29.29 -4.56
N GLU A 391 -32.23 -29.76 -5.80
CA GLU A 391 -31.08 -30.52 -6.31
C GLU A 391 -29.83 -29.64 -6.54
N LYS A 392 -30.00 -28.43 -7.10
CA LYS A 392 -28.87 -27.49 -7.25
C LYS A 392 -28.42 -26.96 -5.89
N LEU A 393 -29.34 -26.75 -4.96
CA LEU A 393 -29.00 -26.33 -3.59
C LEU A 393 -28.21 -27.41 -2.84
N LYS A 394 -28.57 -28.69 -2.98
CA LYS A 394 -27.76 -29.80 -2.48
C LYS A 394 -26.35 -29.80 -3.09
N CYS A 395 -26.23 -29.51 -4.39
CA CYS A 395 -24.92 -29.39 -5.04
C CYS A 395 -24.06 -28.28 -4.39
N VAL A 396 -24.62 -27.09 -4.18
CA VAL A 396 -23.94 -25.98 -3.46
C VAL A 396 -23.47 -26.40 -2.07
N LEU A 397 -24.32 -27.08 -1.29
CA LEU A 397 -23.98 -27.56 0.04
C LEU A 397 -22.86 -28.61 0.01
N ASN A 398 -22.97 -29.59 -0.90
CA ASN A 398 -21.97 -30.64 -1.06
C ASN A 398 -20.60 -30.08 -1.47
N THR A 399 -20.56 -29.07 -2.34
CA THR A 399 -19.31 -28.41 -2.74
C THR A 399 -18.59 -27.78 -1.55
N VAL A 400 -19.32 -27.17 -0.61
CA VAL A 400 -18.71 -26.57 0.59
C VAL A 400 -18.32 -27.62 1.62
N ASP A 401 -19.08 -28.70 1.74
CA ASP A 401 -18.83 -29.78 2.71
C ASP A 401 -17.55 -30.55 2.40
N GLN A 402 -17.28 -30.80 1.12
CA GLN A 402 -16.08 -31.52 0.68
C GLN A 402 -14.79 -30.73 0.90
N GLU A 403 -14.82 -29.40 0.74
CA GLU A 403 -13.61 -28.56 0.69
C GLU A 403 -13.38 -27.71 1.96
N ARG A 404 -14.44 -27.32 2.67
CA ARG A 404 -14.36 -26.48 3.89
C ARG A 404 -15.41 -26.88 4.96
N PRO A 405 -15.33 -28.10 5.54
CA PRO A 405 -16.33 -28.63 6.48
C PRO A 405 -16.49 -27.79 7.77
N SER A 406 -15.45 -27.06 8.19
CA SER A 406 -15.51 -26.17 9.36
C SER A 406 -16.45 -24.96 9.18
N LEU A 407 -16.75 -24.56 7.94
CA LEU A 407 -17.71 -23.47 7.65
C LEU A 407 -19.17 -23.91 7.78
N LEU A 408 -19.43 -25.22 7.68
CA LEU A 408 -20.73 -25.87 7.82
C LEU A 408 -21.07 -26.27 9.26
N LEU A 409 -20.06 -26.50 10.11
CA LEU A 409 -20.26 -26.76 11.54
C LEU A 409 -21.02 -25.63 12.25
N HIS A 410 -20.92 -24.38 11.77
CA HIS A 410 -21.74 -23.26 12.23
C HIS A 410 -23.12 -23.13 11.55
N GLN A 411 -23.44 -23.98 10.58
CA GLN A 411 -24.74 -24.00 9.88
C GLN A 411 -25.72 -24.97 10.56
N ILE A 412 -25.25 -26.13 11.03
CA ILE A 412 -26.12 -27.20 11.56
C ILE A 412 -26.90 -26.77 12.82
N ASP A 413 -26.34 -25.89 13.67
CA ASP A 413 -27.02 -25.43 14.89
C ASP A 413 -28.26 -24.55 14.61
N ILE A 414 -28.34 -23.89 13.44
CA ILE A 414 -29.52 -23.11 13.04
C ILE A 414 -30.63 -24.03 12.50
N PHE A 415 -30.25 -25.15 11.86
CA PHE A 415 -31.20 -26.09 11.26
C PHE A 415 -31.77 -27.09 12.27
N ALA A 416 -31.01 -27.47 13.32
CA ALA A 416 -31.53 -28.32 14.40
C ALA A 416 -32.60 -27.60 15.26
N ALA A 417 -32.55 -26.26 15.35
CA ALA A 417 -33.50 -25.48 16.13
C ALA A 417 -34.85 -25.25 15.45
N LYS A 418 -34.94 -25.34 14.11
CA LYS A 418 -36.20 -25.13 13.37
C LYS A 418 -37.00 -26.40 13.10
N HIS A 419 -36.38 -27.58 13.09
CA HIS A 419 -37.11 -28.85 12.92
C HIS A 419 -37.72 -29.42 14.22
N ASN A 420 -37.40 -28.85 15.39
CA ASN A 420 -37.94 -29.29 16.69
C ASN A 420 -39.14 -28.47 17.19
N ASN A 421 -39.65 -27.51 16.42
CA ASN A 421 -40.82 -26.70 16.80
C ASN A 421 -42.11 -27.01 16.01
N ASP A 422 -42.08 -28.01 15.13
CA ASP A 422 -43.29 -28.53 14.45
C ASP A 422 -43.58 -29.98 14.87
N CYS A 423 -43.65 -30.23 16.19
CA CYS A 423 -44.28 -31.41 16.80
C CYS A 423 -45.08 -31.00 18.04
#